data_AF-A0A9E4PHG6-F1
#
_entry.id   AF-A0A9E4PHG6-F1
#
_cell.length_a   1.000
_cell.length_b   1.000
_cell.length_c   1.000
_cell.angle_alpha   90.00
_cell.angle_beta   90.00
_cell.angle_gamma   90.00
#
_symmetry.space_group_name_H-M   'P 1'
#
loop_
_entity.id
_entity.type
_entity.pdbx_description
1 polymer ?
#
loop_
_entity_poly.entity_id
_entity_poly.type
_entity_poly.pdbx_seq_one_letter_code
_entity_poly.pdbx_strand_id
1 'polypeptide(L)' 'VRNIEDPGSFPPQAMPAMKHFGTPEDIANAVVWLCSDDASYVTGHLLSVDGAMTVQ' A
#
# COMPACT_ATOMS: atom_id res chain seq x y z
N VAL A 1 -12.31 -8.37 16.07
CA VAL A 1 -11.44 -7.76 15.04
C VAL A 1 -11.25 -8.81 13.95
N ARG A 2 -11.41 -8.47 12.65
CA ARG A 2 -11.23 -9.44 11.55
C ARG A 2 -9.73 -9.78 11.42
N ASN A 3 -9.39 -11.03 11.12
CA ASN A 3 -8.00 -11.46 10.99
C ASN A 3 -7.48 -11.14 9.58
N ILE A 4 -6.54 -10.22 9.49
CA ILE A 4 -5.87 -9.80 8.24
C ILE A 4 -5.13 -10.94 7.53
N GLU A 5 -4.74 -11.98 8.26
CA GLU A 5 -4.07 -13.16 7.71
C GLU A 5 -5.06 -14.20 7.13
N ASP A 6 -6.36 -14.08 7.43
CA ASP A 6 -7.41 -14.95 6.90
C ASP A 6 -8.15 -14.26 5.74
N PRO A 7 -7.92 -14.67 4.48
CA PRO A 7 -8.56 -14.06 3.31
C PRO A 7 -10.08 -14.23 3.31
N GLY A 8 -10.61 -15.25 3.99
CA GLY A 8 -12.05 -15.50 4.11
C GLY A 8 -12.75 -14.55 5.08
N SER A 9 -12.01 -13.80 5.89
CA SER A 9 -12.56 -12.89 6.88
C SER A 9 -13.05 -11.56 6.30
N PHE A 10 -12.70 -11.28 5.03
CA PHE A 10 -13.08 -10.08 4.29
C PHE A 10 -13.90 -10.43 3.04
N PRO A 11 -14.92 -9.61 2.69
CA PRO A 11 -15.60 -9.78 1.42
C PRO A 11 -14.62 -9.58 0.25
N PRO A 12 -14.85 -10.21 -0.91
CA PRO A 12 -13.94 -10.12 -2.06
C PRO A 12 -13.60 -8.68 -2.49
N GLN A 13 -14.53 -7.73 -2.29
CA GLN A 13 -14.35 -6.32 -2.61
C GLN A 13 -13.46 -5.55 -1.63
N ALA A 14 -13.13 -6.13 -0.48
CA ALA A 14 -12.25 -5.55 0.53
C ALA A 14 -10.80 -6.06 0.43
N MET A 15 -10.51 -6.93 -0.54
CA MET A 15 -9.16 -7.39 -0.84
C MET A 15 -8.46 -6.41 -1.79
N PRO A 16 -7.20 -6.02 -1.53
CA PRO A 16 -6.41 -5.25 -2.49
C PRO A 16 -6.28 -5.97 -3.83
N ALA A 17 -6.11 -5.23 -4.93
CA ALA A 17 -5.90 -5.82 -6.25
C ALA A 17 -4.63 -6.69 -6.31
N MET A 18 -3.66 -6.38 -5.45
CA MET A 18 -2.43 -7.14 -5.23
C MET A 18 -2.66 -8.49 -4.51
N LYS A 19 -3.88 -8.79 -4.06
CA LYS A 19 -4.29 -10.05 -3.41
C LYS A 19 -3.60 -10.37 -2.08
N HIS A 20 -2.92 -9.40 -1.49
CA HIS A 20 -2.40 -9.47 -0.12
C HIS A 20 -2.54 -8.10 0.54
N PHE A 21 -2.59 -8.09 1.87
CA PHE A 21 -2.48 -6.86 2.64
C PHE A 21 -1.02 -6.40 2.68
N GLY A 22 -0.82 -5.08 2.73
CA GLY A 22 0.51 -4.51 2.83
C GLY A 22 1.18 -4.86 4.16
N THR A 23 2.50 -4.92 4.15
CA THR A 23 3.32 -5.08 5.36
C THR A 23 3.95 -3.74 5.78
N PRO A 24 4.50 -3.62 7.00
CA PRO A 24 5.27 -2.45 7.39
C PRO A 24 6.42 -2.12 6.42
N GLU A 25 7.03 -3.14 5.81
CA GLU A 25 8.11 -3.01 4.84
C GLU A 25 7.65 -2.34 3.54
N ASP A 26 6.42 -2.55 3.10
CA ASP A 26 5.88 -1.86 1.91
C ASP A 26 5.86 -0.33 2.10
N ILE A 27 5.48 0.12 3.30
CA ILE A 27 5.53 1.54 3.66
C ILE A 27 6.98 2.02 3.78
N ALA A 28 7.83 1.26 4.47
CA ALA A 28 9.24 1.62 4.66
C ALA A 28 9.96 1.79 3.32
N ASN A 29 9.74 0.88 2.37
CA ASN A 29 10.34 0.93 1.04
C ASN A 29 9.88 2.18 0.27
N ALA A 30 8.60 2.54 0.33
CA ALA A 30 8.08 3.75 -0.30
C ALA A 30 8.71 5.03 0.31
N VAL A 31 8.87 5.07 1.63
CA VAL A 31 9.54 6.17 2.33
C VAL A 31 11.03 6.25 1.95
N VAL A 32 11.72 5.11 1.90
CA VAL A 32 13.14 5.06 1.47
C VAL A 32 13.29 5.59 0.06
N TRP A 33 12.39 5.25 -0.87
CA TRP A 33 12.39 5.81 -2.22
C TRP A 33 12.10 7.32 -2.22
N LEU A 34 11.12 7.80 -1.46
CA LEU A 34 10.82 9.24 -1.35
C LEU A 34 12.00 10.05 -0.79
N CYS A 35 12.84 9.43 0.05
CA CYS A 35 14.05 10.05 0.59
C CYS A 35 15.30 9.90 -0.31
N SER A 36 15.20 9.20 -1.44
CA SER A 36 16.32 9.01 -2.35
C SER A 36 16.43 10.13 -3.39
N ASP A 37 17.58 10.19 -4.08
CA ASP A 37 17.80 11.13 -5.18
C ASP A 37 16.84 10.91 -6.37
N ASP A 38 16.31 9.69 -6.52
CA ASP A 38 15.37 9.34 -7.59
C ASP A 38 14.02 10.08 -7.44
N ALA A 39 13.66 10.47 -6.22
CA ALA A 39 12.45 11.23 -5.93
C ALA A 39 12.69 12.75 -5.85
N SER A 40 13.86 13.25 -6.27
CA SER A 40 14.28 14.65 -6.09
C SER A 40 13.35 15.72 -6.69
N TYR A 41 12.49 15.36 -7.64
CA TYR A 41 11.49 16.27 -8.23
C TYR A 41 10.05 16.00 -7.76
N VAL A 42 9.85 15.02 -6.87
CA VAL A 42 8.54 14.64 -6.34
C VAL A 42 8.25 15.44 -5.09
N THR A 43 7.31 16.38 -5.19
CA THR A 43 6.88 17.22 -4.06
C THR A 43 5.39 17.52 -4.16
N GLY A 44 4.74 17.76 -3.01
CA GLY A 44 3.30 18.07 -2.94
C GLY A 44 2.36 16.94 -3.36
N HIS A 45 2.87 15.73 -3.55
CA HIS A 45 2.11 14.57 -4.00
C HIS A 45 1.75 13.63 -2.84
N LEU A 46 0.55 13.05 -2.89
CA LEU A 46 0.12 12.00 -1.97
C LEU A 46 0.37 10.64 -2.65
N LEU A 47 1.40 9.93 -2.19
CA LEU A 47 1.72 8.58 -2.68
C LEU A 47 0.90 7.54 -1.91
N SER A 48 -0.12 6.96 -2.56
CA SER A 48 -0.87 5.84 -2.00
C SER A 48 -0.07 4.54 -2.03
N VAL A 49 0.03 3.87 -0.88
CA VAL A 49 0.68 2.54 -0.73
C VAL A 49 -0.36 1.59 -0.12
N ASP A 50 -1.33 1.18 -0.93
CA ASP A 50 -2.53 0.50 -0.47
C ASP A 50 -2.92 -0.73 -1.32
N GLY A 51 -2.03 -1.20 -2.20
CA GLY A 51 -2.32 -2.32 -3.09
C GLY A 51 -3.45 -2.05 -4.09
N ALA A 52 -3.60 -0.79 -4.51
CA ALA A 52 -4.61 -0.27 -5.44
C ALA A 52 -6.05 -0.25 -4.88
N MET A 53 -6.21 -0.12 -3.57
CA MET A 53 -7.53 -0.01 -2.94
C MET A 53 -8.22 1.33 -3.22
N THR A 54 -7.46 2.41 -3.42
CA THR A 54 -8.00 3.76 -3.69
C THR A 54 -7.95 4.13 -5.19
N VAL A 55 -7.73 3.15 -6.07
CA VAL A 55 -7.67 3.42 -7.52
C VAL A 55 -9.03 3.88 -8.04
N GLN A 56 -9.04 4.87 -8.95
CA GLN A 56 -10.26 5.43 -9.57
C GLN A 56 -10.61 4.73 -10.88
#